data_AF-I2CRE9-F1
#
_entry.id   AF-I2CRE9-F1
#
_cell.length_a   1.000
_cell.length_b   1.000
_cell.length_c   1.000
_cell.angle_alpha   90.00
_cell.angle_beta   90.00
_cell.angle_gamma   90.00
#
_symmetry.space_group_name_H-M   'P 1'
#
loop_
_entity.id
_entity.type
_entity.pdbx_description
1 polymer ?
#
loop_
_entity_poly.entity_id
_entity_poly.type
_entity_poly.pdbx_seq_one_letter_code
_entity_poly.pdbx_strand_id
1 'polypeptide(L)'
;MERVPGVRVRPHHGKIQDKDAAFYKQFSIVIAGLDNIKARIWLNSTLFSLAERSESSEKDDSVPPYDLATVIPLVDGGTEGFQGQARVILPGLTACFHCTLDLFPPAQSFQLCTLADTPRQPEHCV
;
A
#
# COMPACT_ATOMS: atom_id res chain seq x y z
N MET A 1 17.00 -22.36 -3.27
CA MET A 1 16.75 -21.75 -1.95
C MET A 1 17.44 -22.62 -0.93
N GLU A 2 18.53 -22.13 -0.35
CA GLU A 2 19.45 -22.93 0.48
C GLU A 2 19.00 -23.02 1.95
N ARG A 3 18.27 -22.01 2.44
CA ARG A 3 17.89 -21.91 3.86
C ARG A 3 16.65 -22.72 4.23
N VAL A 4 15.60 -22.71 3.41
CA VAL A 4 14.32 -23.36 3.73
C VAL A 4 13.95 -24.36 2.62
N PRO A 5 14.06 -25.67 2.87
CA PRO A 5 13.69 -26.70 1.89
C PRO A 5 12.21 -26.63 1.51
N GLY A 6 11.89 -26.93 0.25
CA GLY A 6 10.51 -26.96 -0.26
C GLY A 6 9.89 -25.59 -0.62
N VAL A 7 10.49 -24.47 -0.18
CA VAL A 7 10.01 -23.13 -0.52
C VAL A 7 10.50 -22.73 -1.92
N ARG A 8 9.57 -22.19 -2.72
CA ARG A 8 9.85 -21.66 -4.06
C ARG A 8 9.58 -20.16 -4.10
N VAL A 9 10.64 -19.35 -4.16
CA VAL A 9 10.54 -17.91 -4.40
C VAL A 9 10.85 -17.59 -5.85
N ARG A 10 9.97 -16.80 -6.48
CA ARG A 10 10.13 -16.27 -7.84
C ARG A 10 10.42 -14.77 -7.73
N PRO A 11 11.69 -14.34 -7.90
CA PRO A 11 12.03 -12.93 -7.81
C PRO A 11 11.58 -12.18 -9.06
N HIS A 12 11.15 -10.92 -8.87
CA HIS A 12 10.85 -10.01 -9.96
C HIS A 12 11.66 -8.73 -9.75
N HIS A 13 12.56 -8.41 -10.68
CA HIS A 13 13.31 -7.17 -10.69
C HIS A 13 12.58 -6.15 -11.58
N GLY A 14 12.07 -5.08 -10.98
CA GLY A 14 11.29 -4.05 -11.67
C GLY A 14 10.38 -3.32 -10.69
N LYS A 15 9.66 -2.32 -11.20
CA LYS A 15 8.71 -1.57 -10.39
C LYS A 15 7.38 -2.33 -10.30
N ILE A 16 6.64 -2.12 -9.22
CA ILE A 16 5.29 -2.66 -9.10
C ILE A 16 4.38 -2.13 -10.21
N GLN A 17 4.60 -0.88 -10.64
CA GLN A 17 3.87 -0.23 -11.73
C GLN A 17 4.09 -0.87 -13.10
N ASP A 18 5.14 -1.67 -13.27
CA ASP A 18 5.44 -2.35 -14.53
C ASP A 18 4.66 -3.66 -14.68
N LYS A 19 3.86 -4.04 -13.68
CA LYS A 19 3.03 -5.25 -13.66
C LYS A 19 1.58 -4.90 -13.93
N ASP A 20 0.92 -5.73 -14.74
CA ASP A 20 -0.46 -5.54 -15.14
C ASP A 20 -1.45 -6.20 -14.17
N ALA A 21 -2.73 -5.97 -14.39
CA ALA A 21 -3.81 -6.57 -13.61
C ALA A 21 -3.74 -8.11 -13.59
N ALA A 22 -3.37 -8.73 -14.72
CA ALA A 22 -3.26 -10.19 -14.83
C ALA A 22 -2.18 -10.74 -13.89
N PHE A 23 -1.04 -10.05 -13.77
CA PHE A 23 -0.02 -10.39 -12.79
C PHE A 23 -0.56 -10.36 -11.36
N TYR A 24 -1.32 -9.34 -10.96
CA TYR A 24 -1.83 -9.27 -9.59
C TYR A 24 -2.94 -10.29 -9.30
N LYS A 25 -3.80 -10.61 -10.28
CA LYS A 25 -4.86 -11.63 -10.15
C LYS A 25 -4.34 -13.04 -9.86
N GLN A 26 -3.07 -13.33 -10.10
CA GLN A 26 -2.49 -14.65 -9.81
C GLN A 26 -2.30 -14.92 -8.30
N PHE A 27 -2.36 -13.89 -7.46
CA PHE A 27 -2.06 -13.99 -6.03
C PHE A 27 -3.32 -14.05 -5.18
N SER A 28 -3.34 -14.94 -4.19
CA SER A 28 -4.44 -15.01 -3.21
C SER A 28 -4.31 -13.97 -2.09
N ILE A 29 -3.09 -13.53 -1.78
CA ILE A 29 -2.78 -12.53 -0.74
C ILE A 29 -1.59 -11.70 -1.24
N VAL A 30 -1.62 -10.39 -0.96
CA VAL A 30 -0.48 -9.49 -1.19
C VAL A 30 0.02 -8.94 0.15
N ILE A 31 1.32 -9.04 0.39
CA ILE A 31 1.98 -8.47 1.57
C ILE A 31 2.92 -7.36 1.09
N ALA A 32 2.73 -6.15 1.61
CA ALA A 32 3.48 -4.96 1.22
C ALA A 32 4.41 -4.50 2.35
N GLY A 33 5.70 -4.43 2.05
CA GLY A 33 6.73 -3.77 2.86
C GLY A 33 7.34 -2.61 2.07
N LEU A 34 6.50 -1.67 1.62
CA LEU A 34 6.91 -0.57 0.73
C LEU A 34 7.42 0.64 1.53
N ASP A 35 8.36 1.37 0.94
CA ASP A 35 9.09 2.48 1.57
C ASP A 35 8.49 3.86 1.31
N ASN A 36 7.53 3.99 0.39
CA ASN A 36 6.95 5.28 0.03
C ASN A 36 5.42 5.25 -0.12
N ILE A 37 4.80 6.37 0.25
CA ILE A 37 3.34 6.54 0.26
C ILE A 37 2.74 6.37 -1.14
N LYS A 38 3.39 6.87 -2.20
CA LYS A 38 2.88 6.78 -3.57
C LYS A 38 2.74 5.34 -4.05
N ALA A 39 3.71 4.49 -3.76
CA ALA A 39 3.67 3.07 -4.10
C ALA A 39 2.56 2.34 -3.33
N ARG A 40 2.36 2.66 -2.05
CA ARG A 40 1.26 2.10 -1.24
C ARG A 40 -0.11 2.50 -1.77
N ILE A 41 -0.29 3.77 -2.12
CA ILE A 41 -1.52 4.27 -2.76
C ILE A 41 -1.78 3.53 -4.08
N TRP A 42 -0.75 3.43 -4.92
CA TRP A 42 -0.88 2.77 -6.23
C TRP A 42 -1.26 1.29 -6.09
N LEU A 43 -0.61 0.57 -5.17
CA LEU A 43 -0.92 -0.84 -4.91
C LEU A 43 -2.34 -1.01 -4.38
N ASN A 44 -2.75 -0.17 -3.42
CA ASN A 44 -4.11 -0.16 -2.91
C ASN A 44 -5.12 0.06 -4.05
N SER A 45 -4.91 1.10 -4.87
CA SER A 45 -5.81 1.37 -6.01
C SER A 45 -5.87 0.22 -7.00
N THR A 46 -4.74 -0.45 -7.26
CA THR A 46 -4.67 -1.58 -8.18
C THR A 46 -5.45 -2.77 -7.64
N LEU A 47 -5.33 -3.11 -6.34
CA LEU A 47 -6.10 -4.23 -5.78
C LEU A 47 -7.60 -3.92 -5.68
N PHE A 48 -7.97 -2.68 -5.40
CA PHE A 48 -9.37 -2.25 -5.41
C PHE A 48 -9.99 -2.33 -6.82
N SER A 49 -9.24 -2.05 -7.88
CA SER A 49 -9.76 -2.14 -9.25
C SER A 49 -9.94 -3.58 -9.75
N LEU A 50 -9.36 -4.58 -9.06
CA LEU A 50 -9.53 -5.99 -9.37
C LEU A 50 -10.73 -6.63 -8.68
N ALA A 51 -11.23 -6.01 -7.60
CA ALA A 51 -12.38 -6.50 -6.85
C ALA A 51 -13.68 -6.26 -7.64
N GLU A 52 -14.44 -7.33 -7.87
CA GLU A 52 -15.70 -7.27 -8.60
C GLU A 52 -16.84 -6.92 -7.65
N ARG A 53 -17.78 -6.09 -8.10
CA ARG A 53 -18.95 -5.72 -7.29
C ARG A 53 -19.88 -6.91 -7.13
N SER A 54 -20.44 -7.07 -5.93
CA SER A 54 -21.49 -8.07 -5.70
C SER A 54 -22.81 -7.60 -6.31
N GLU A 55 -23.51 -8.48 -7.02
CA GLU A 55 -24.79 -8.16 -7.69
C GLU A 55 -25.93 -7.78 -6.73
N SER A 56 -25.78 -8.09 -5.44
CA SER A 56 -26.80 -7.91 -4.40
C SER A 56 -26.59 -6.68 -3.52
N SER A 57 -25.46 -5.97 -3.65
CA SER A 57 -25.11 -4.82 -2.79
C SER A 57 -25.97 -3.56 -2.99
N GLU A 58 -26.78 -3.48 -4.05
CA GLU A 58 -27.59 -2.28 -4.32
C GLU A 58 -28.86 -2.18 -3.43
N LYS A 59 -29.20 -3.21 -2.66
CA LYS A 59 -30.50 -3.28 -1.94
C LYS A 59 -30.42 -3.68 -0.46
N ASP A 60 -29.27 -4.13 0.02
CA ASP A 60 -29.12 -4.62 1.39
C ASP A 60 -27.73 -4.27 1.94
N ASP A 61 -27.69 -3.38 2.93
CA ASP A 61 -26.48 -2.96 3.64
C ASP A 61 -25.80 -4.11 4.41
N SER A 62 -26.47 -5.26 4.57
CA SER A 62 -25.88 -6.46 5.18
C SER A 62 -24.96 -7.23 4.24
N VAL A 63 -25.01 -6.95 2.93
CA VAL A 63 -24.17 -7.59 1.92
C VAL A 63 -22.95 -6.71 1.59
N PRO A 64 -21.71 -7.25 1.65
CA PRO A 64 -20.54 -6.47 1.29
C PRO A 64 -20.58 -6.01 -0.17
N PRO A 65 -20.06 -4.81 -0.48
CA PRO A 65 -20.16 -4.21 -1.82
C PRO A 65 -19.33 -4.93 -2.91
N TYR A 66 -18.43 -5.83 -2.52
CA TYR A 66 -17.59 -6.61 -3.43
C TYR A 66 -17.77 -8.11 -3.18
N ASP A 67 -17.59 -8.91 -4.22
CA ASP A 67 -17.49 -10.37 -4.10
C ASP A 67 -16.16 -10.74 -3.44
N LEU A 68 -16.26 -11.33 -2.24
CA LEU A 68 -15.12 -11.77 -1.44
C LEU A 68 -14.23 -12.80 -2.15
N ALA A 69 -14.75 -13.54 -3.13
CA ALA A 69 -13.96 -14.47 -3.92
C ALA A 69 -12.96 -13.77 -4.86
N THR A 70 -13.27 -12.53 -5.26
CA THR A 70 -12.43 -11.70 -6.16
C THR A 70 -11.52 -10.75 -5.39
N VAL A 71 -11.78 -10.55 -4.11
CA VAL A 71 -10.98 -9.71 -3.23
C VAL A 71 -9.64 -10.37 -2.95
N ILE A 72 -8.56 -9.65 -3.25
CA ILE A 72 -7.20 -10.02 -2.87
C ILE A 72 -6.83 -9.21 -1.61
N PRO A 73 -6.70 -9.84 -0.43
CA PRO A 73 -6.33 -9.14 0.80
C PRO A 73 -4.94 -8.51 0.70
N LEU A 74 -4.83 -7.27 1.16
CA LEU A 74 -3.57 -6.54 1.28
C LEU A 74 -3.15 -6.43 2.75
N VAL A 75 -2.00 -6.99 3.09
CA VAL A 75 -1.35 -6.78 4.39
C VAL A 75 -0.25 -5.74 4.20
N ASP A 76 -0.43 -4.53 4.72
CA ASP A 76 0.55 -3.44 4.63
C ASP A 76 1.31 -3.28 5.94
N GLY A 77 2.63 -3.21 5.85
CA GLY A 77 3.54 -2.95 6.94
C GLY A 77 4.36 -1.67 6.72
N GLY A 78 4.65 -0.95 7.79
CA GLY A 78 5.57 0.18 7.79
C GLY A 78 6.42 0.22 9.05
N THR A 79 7.59 0.83 8.96
CA THR A 79 8.49 1.05 10.09
C THR A 79 9.29 2.33 9.88
N GLU A 80 9.57 3.02 10.99
CA GLU A 80 10.48 4.16 11.06
C GLU A 80 11.20 4.11 12.42
N GLY A 81 12.51 3.89 12.40
CA GLY A 81 13.30 3.72 13.62
C GLY A 81 12.78 2.59 14.52
N PHE A 82 12.29 2.95 15.71
CA PHE A 82 11.71 2.01 16.70
C PHE A 82 10.18 1.93 16.65
N GLN A 83 9.55 2.60 15.68
CA GLN A 83 8.11 2.59 15.49
C GLN A 83 7.74 1.76 14.27
N GLY A 84 6.52 1.22 14.27
CA GLY A 84 5.99 0.49 13.14
C GLY A 84 4.51 0.21 13.28
N GLN A 85 3.92 -0.20 12.17
CA GLN A 85 2.51 -0.48 12.04
C GLN A 85 2.28 -1.63 11.07
N ALA A 86 1.22 -2.39 11.31
CA ALA A 86 0.70 -3.40 10.39
C ALA A 86 -0.81 -3.20 10.25
N ARG A 87 -1.33 -3.39 9.04
CA ARG A 87 -2.77 -3.26 8.76
C ARG A 87 -3.21 -4.29 7.72
N VAL A 88 -4.48 -4.69 7.79
CA VAL A 88 -5.13 -5.57 6.82
C VAL A 88 -6.21 -4.79 6.09
N ILE A 89 -6.10 -4.74 4.77
CA ILE A 89 -6.97 -3.99 3.87
C ILE A 89 -7.77 -4.97 3.02
N LEU A 90 -9.09 -4.91 3.15
CA LEU A 90 -10.07 -5.67 2.38
C LEU A 90 -11.03 -4.67 1.71
N PRO A 91 -11.03 -4.59 0.36
CA PRO A 91 -11.95 -3.73 -0.38
C PRO A 91 -13.41 -3.87 0.09
N GLY A 92 -13.99 -2.74 0.51
CA GLY A 92 -15.38 -2.66 0.97
C GLY A 92 -15.69 -3.24 2.34
N LEU A 93 -14.70 -3.80 3.05
CA LEU A 93 -14.88 -4.37 4.39
C LEU A 93 -14.07 -3.62 5.45
N THR A 94 -12.80 -3.31 5.16
CA THR A 94 -11.93 -2.56 6.10
C THR A 94 -11.49 -1.23 5.49
N ALA A 95 -11.00 -0.33 6.35
CA ALA A 95 -10.48 0.97 5.91
C ALA A 95 -9.34 0.78 4.90
N CYS A 96 -9.44 1.44 3.74
CA CYS A 96 -8.40 1.36 2.72
C CYS A 96 -7.20 2.24 3.09
N PHE A 97 -6.14 2.17 2.29
CA PHE A 97 -4.96 3.01 2.52
C PHE A 97 -5.32 4.51 2.48
N HIS A 98 -6.21 4.93 1.58
CA HIS A 98 -6.63 6.32 1.45
C HIS A 98 -7.45 6.81 2.66
N CYS A 99 -8.27 5.94 3.27
CA CYS A 99 -9.05 6.26 4.48
C CYS A 99 -8.19 6.64 5.70
N THR A 100 -6.90 6.30 5.66
CA THR A 100 -5.96 6.49 6.78
C THR A 100 -4.75 7.30 6.38
N LEU A 101 -4.83 8.03 5.25
CA LEU A 101 -3.71 8.81 4.73
C LEU A 101 -3.31 9.95 5.68
N ASP A 102 -4.29 10.51 6.38
CA ASP A 102 -4.09 11.60 7.35
C ASP A 102 -3.34 11.15 8.62
N LEU A 103 -3.16 9.84 8.82
CA LEU A 103 -2.34 9.32 9.92
C LEU A 103 -0.84 9.38 9.62
N PHE A 104 -0.44 9.65 8.37
CA PHE A 104 0.97 9.81 8.02
C PHE A 104 1.47 11.20 8.43
N PRO A 105 2.71 11.30 8.96
CA PRO A 105 3.27 12.58 9.33
C PRO A 105 3.43 13.48 8.09
N PRO A 106 3.31 14.81 8.25
CA PRO A 106 3.53 15.74 7.16
C PRO A 106 4.96 15.62 6.63
N ALA A 107 5.13 15.68 5.31
CA ALA A 107 6.46 15.69 4.70
C ALA A 107 7.22 16.93 5.17
N GLN A 108 8.48 16.73 5.61
CA GLN A 108 9.35 17.84 5.98
C GLN A 108 9.65 18.69 4.74
N SER A 109 9.27 19.96 4.78
CA SER A 109 9.54 20.93 3.73
C SER A 109 10.20 22.17 4.30
N PHE A 110 11.33 22.57 3.73
CA PHE A 110 12.04 23.79 4.12
C PHE A 110 11.60 24.97 3.24
N GLN A 111 11.47 26.15 3.85
CA GLN A 111 11.16 27.38 3.12
C GLN A 111 12.35 27.83 2.28
N LEU A 112 12.11 28.27 1.05
CA LEU A 112 13.19 28.67 0.13
C LEU A 112 14.07 29.79 0.69
N CYS A 113 13.47 30.79 1.36
CA CYS A 113 14.22 31.88 1.99
C CYS A 113 15.12 31.41 3.15
N THR A 114 14.76 30.31 3.84
CA THR A 114 15.58 29.72 4.90
C THR A 114 16.80 29.01 4.32
N LEU A 115 16.62 28.31 3.19
CA LEU A 115 17.71 27.62 2.50
C LEU A 115 18.66 28.61 1.81
N ALA A 116 18.12 29.68 1.22
CA ALA A 116 18.90 30.65 0.45
C ALA A 116 19.67 31.65 1.34
N ASP A 117 18.99 32.25 2.33
CA ASP A 117 19.54 33.44 3.01
C ASP A 117 19.92 33.19 4.47
N THR A 118 19.23 32.27 5.17
CA THR A 118 19.38 32.10 6.62
C THR A 118 19.36 30.62 7.05
N PRO A 119 20.37 29.81 6.67
CA PRO A 119 20.46 28.43 7.13
C PRO A 119 20.69 28.40 8.66
N ARG A 120 19.94 27.55 9.37
CA ARG A 120 19.93 27.47 10.85
C ARG A 120 20.24 26.08 11.38
N GLN A 121 20.09 25.06 10.56
CA GLN A 121 20.39 23.67 10.91
C GLN A 121 21.32 23.07 9.84
N PRO A 122 22.14 22.06 10.14
CA PRO A 122 23.02 21.42 9.16
C PRO A 122 22.27 20.92 7.92
N GLU A 123 21.04 20.43 8.08
CA GLU A 123 20.17 19.95 7.02
C GLU A 123 19.81 21.05 6.00
N HIS A 124 19.91 22.32 6.38
CA HIS A 124 19.68 23.45 5.45
C HIS A 124 20.90 23.70 4.56
N CYS A 125 22.07 23.18 4.92
CA CYS A 125 23.34 23.42 4.22
C CYS A 125 23.74 22.28 3.27
N VAL A 126 23.25 21.06 3.51
CA VAL A 126 23.50 19.86 2.68
C VAL A 126 22.77 19.98 1.35
#